data_AF-A0A268BVN3-F1
#
_entry.id   AF-A0A268BVN3-F1
#
_cell.length_a   1.000
_cell.length_b   1.000
_cell.length_c   1.000
_cell.angle_alpha   90.00
_cell.angle_beta   90.00
_cell.angle_gamma   90.00
#
_symmetry.space_group_name_H-M   'P 1'
#
loop_
_entity.id
_entity.type
_entity.pdbx_description
1 polymer ?
#
loop_
_entity_poly.entity_id
_entity_poly.type
_entity_poly.pdbx_seq_one_letter_code
_entity_poly.pdbx_strand_id
1 'polypeptide(L)'
;MENAQSGHDSPDKQKLGIALILLSAVFTSVGQLLWKIADGNINIPLLIGCICYGAGAVTMMIAFRFGKLSVLHPLLSLGYVFALIMGAILLDEHISATHILGTALIIVGAILIGGGEN
;
A
#
# COMPACT_ATOMS: atom_id res chain seq x y z
N MET A 1 14.65 19.33 10.20
CA MET A 1 13.27 19.79 9.99
C MET A 1 12.32 18.75 10.56
N GLU A 2 12.55 18.45 11.84
CA GLU A 2 11.88 17.45 12.65
C GLU A 2 11.08 18.26 13.66
N ASN A 3 9.83 18.61 13.33
CA ASN A 3 8.97 19.37 14.24
C ASN A 3 7.51 19.09 13.86
N ALA A 4 6.80 18.43 14.78
CA ALA A 4 5.32 18.38 14.96
C ALA A 4 4.68 16.99 15.08
N GLN A 5 5.37 15.98 15.63
CA GLN A 5 4.71 14.82 16.27
C GLN A 5 4.49 15.06 17.78
N SER A 6 4.17 16.30 18.17
CA SER A 6 3.76 16.63 19.54
C SER A 6 2.24 16.80 19.58
N GLY A 7 1.52 15.74 19.98
CA GLY A 7 0.07 15.88 20.19
C GLY A 7 -0.67 14.57 20.43
N HIS A 8 -0.40 13.95 21.59
CA HIS A 8 -1.22 12.92 22.22
C HIS A 8 -1.54 11.76 21.27
N ASP A 9 -0.66 10.76 21.22
CA ASP A 9 -0.85 9.52 20.45
C ASP A 9 -2.03 8.72 21.02
N SER A 10 -3.24 9.19 20.72
CA SER A 10 -4.45 8.42 20.95
C SER A 10 -4.36 7.23 19.99
N PRO A 11 -4.54 5.99 20.47
CA PRO A 11 -4.51 4.79 19.61
C PRO A 11 -5.43 4.91 18.39
N ASP A 12 -6.45 5.77 18.45
CA ASP A 12 -7.37 6.08 17.37
C ASP A 12 -6.72 6.78 16.17
N LYS A 13 -5.75 7.68 16.36
CA LYS A 13 -5.04 8.36 15.26
C LYS A 13 -4.15 7.38 14.50
N GLN A 14 -3.48 6.48 15.23
CA GLN A 14 -2.64 5.45 14.63
C GLN A 14 -3.46 4.45 13.83
N LYS A 15 -4.60 3.98 14.36
CA LYS A 15 -5.56 3.15 13.62
C LYS A 15 -6.06 3.85 12.35
N LEU A 16 -6.32 5.15 12.43
CA LEU A 16 -6.72 5.96 11.27
C LEU A 16 -5.60 6.05 10.22
N GLY A 17 -4.35 6.26 10.62
CA GLY A 17 -3.19 6.22 9.72
C GLY A 17 -3.00 4.86 9.04
N ILE A 18 -3.17 3.76 9.79
CA ILE A 18 -3.14 2.38 9.26
C ILE A 18 -4.25 2.19 8.22
N ALA A 19 -5.49 2.57 8.55
CA ALA A 19 -6.63 2.46 7.63
C ALA A 19 -6.41 3.29 6.35
N LEU A 20 -5.85 4.50 6.47
CA LEU A 20 -5.53 5.34 5.32
C LEU A 20 -4.42 4.74 4.45
N ILE A 21 -3.37 4.15 5.03
CA ILE A 21 -2.35 3.43 4.23
C ILE A 21 -2.97 2.26 3.49
N LEU A 22 -3.80 1.45 4.15
CA LEU A 22 -4.44 0.30 3.50
C LEU A 22 -5.35 0.77 2.35
N LEU A 23 -6.13 1.83 2.57
CA LEU A 23 -6.95 2.42 1.51
C LEU A 23 -6.09 2.95 0.35
N SER A 24 -4.98 3.63 0.67
CA SER A 24 -4.05 4.14 -0.34
C SER A 24 -3.43 3.00 -1.15
N ALA A 25 -3.08 1.89 -0.50
CA ALA A 25 -2.49 0.72 -1.11
C ALA A 25 -3.44 0.04 -2.09
N VAL A 26 -4.73 0.00 -1.80
CA VAL A 26 -5.75 -0.48 -2.74
C VAL A 26 -5.82 0.43 -3.97
N PHE A 27 -5.89 1.75 -3.77
CA PHE A 27 -5.93 2.71 -4.88
C PHE A 27 -4.67 2.65 -5.76
N THR A 28 -3.48 2.61 -5.17
CA THR A 28 -2.23 2.50 -5.93
C THR A 28 -2.13 1.17 -6.66
N SER A 29 -2.56 0.07 -6.03
CA SER A 29 -2.58 -1.26 -6.67
C SER A 29 -3.52 -1.31 -7.88
N VAL A 30 -4.71 -0.68 -7.79
CA VAL A 30 -5.63 -0.54 -8.93
C VAL A 30 -4.98 0.27 -10.06
N GLY A 31 -4.31 1.37 -9.72
CA GLY A 31 -3.55 2.17 -10.70
C GLY A 31 -2.45 1.37 -11.40
N GLN A 32 -1.68 0.59 -10.65
CA GLN A 32 -0.64 -0.30 -11.18
C GLN A 32 -1.22 -1.38 -12.11
N LEU A 33 -2.38 -1.96 -11.74
CA LEU A 33 -3.06 -2.94 -12.57
C LEU A 33 -3.55 -2.34 -13.90
N LEU A 34 -4.12 -1.13 -13.86
CA LEU A 34 -4.55 -0.41 -15.06
C LEU A 34 -3.39 -0.10 -16.01
N TRP A 35 -2.22 0.24 -15.48
CA TRP A 35 -1.01 0.40 -16.29
C TRP A 35 -0.56 -0.91 -16.93
N LYS A 36 -0.74 -2.03 -16.23
CA LYS A 36 -0.44 -3.35 -16.77
C LYS A 36 -1.39 -3.73 -17.92
N ILE A 37 -2.68 -3.44 -17.77
CA ILE A 37 -3.69 -3.60 -18.83
C ILE A 37 -3.42 -2.67 -20.02
N ALA A 38 -2.86 -1.49 -19.78
CA ALA A 38 -2.53 -0.54 -20.84
C ALA A 38 -1.38 -1.01 -21.76
N ASP A 39 -0.62 -2.05 -21.35
CA ASP A 39 0.44 -2.68 -22.14
C ASP A 39 1.48 -1.67 -22.68
N GLY A 40 1.79 -0.63 -21.89
CA GLY A 40 2.74 0.41 -22.27
C GLY A 40 2.25 1.41 -23.33
N ASN A 41 1.00 1.32 -23.77
CA ASN A 41 0.40 2.25 -24.74
C ASN A 41 -0.30 3.42 -24.02
N ILE A 42 -0.29 4.61 -24.64
CA ILE A 42 -1.03 5.78 -24.13
C ILE A 42 -2.51 5.63 -24.46
N ASN A 43 -3.22 4.93 -23.57
CA ASN A 43 -4.65 4.66 -23.67
C ASN A 43 -5.42 5.23 -22.46
N ILE A 44 -6.75 5.27 -22.57
CA ILE A 44 -7.65 5.64 -21.46
C ILE A 44 -7.33 4.91 -20.13
N PRO A 45 -7.05 3.58 -20.09
CA PRO A 45 -6.69 2.88 -18.87
C PRO A 45 -5.39 3.41 -18.24
N LEU A 46 -4.41 3.81 -19.05
CA LEU A 46 -3.16 4.39 -18.56
C LEU A 46 -3.42 5.69 -17.81
N LEU A 47 -4.25 6.56 -18.39
CA LEU A 47 -4.59 7.86 -17.82
C LEU A 47 -5.40 7.70 -16.52
N ILE A 48 -6.41 6.83 -16.53
CA ILE A 48 -7.20 6.50 -15.33
C ILE A 48 -6.30 5.88 -14.27
N GLY A 49 -5.39 4.98 -14.64
CA GLY A 49 -4.41 4.37 -13.76
C GLY A 49 -3.50 5.42 -13.12
N CYS A 50 -3.04 6.41 -13.89
CA CYS A 50 -2.26 7.54 -13.41
C CYS A 50 -3.01 8.37 -12.36
N ILE A 51 -4.28 8.70 -12.63
CA ILE A 51 -5.10 9.49 -11.71
C ILE A 51 -5.37 8.69 -10.42
N CYS A 52 -5.71 7.41 -10.55
CA CYS A 52 -5.99 6.52 -9.43
C CYS A 52 -4.74 6.31 -8.55
N TYR A 53 -3.59 6.06 -9.18
CA TYR A 53 -2.30 5.94 -8.51
C TYR A 53 -1.91 7.25 -7.81
N GLY A 54 -2.07 8.38 -8.49
CA GLY A 54 -1.81 9.70 -7.92
C GLY A 54 -2.68 9.99 -6.70
N ALA A 55 -3.98 9.69 -6.78
CA ALA A 55 -4.90 9.81 -5.64
C ALA A 55 -4.46 8.93 -4.47
N GLY A 56 -4.10 7.67 -4.73
CA GLY A 56 -3.53 6.78 -3.72
C GLY A 56 -2.26 7.34 -3.08
N ALA A 57 -1.31 7.85 -3.88
CA ALA A 57 -0.08 8.45 -3.37
C ALA A 57 -0.34 9.69 -2.48
N VAL A 58 -1.33 10.52 -2.83
CA VAL A 58 -1.76 11.65 -1.99
C VAL A 58 -2.38 11.15 -0.68
N THR A 59 -3.25 10.16 -0.71
CA THR A 59 -3.82 9.53 0.50
C THR A 59 -2.72 8.94 1.39
N MET A 60 -1.70 8.32 0.79
CA MET A 60 -0.54 7.79 1.51
C MET A 60 0.26 8.88 2.21
N MET A 61 0.53 10.00 1.53
CA MET A 61 1.18 11.17 2.16
C MET A 61 0.37 11.72 3.34
N ILE A 62 -0.96 11.73 3.23
CA ILE A 62 -1.86 12.13 4.31
C ILE A 62 -1.75 11.12 5.47
N ALA A 63 -1.74 9.83 5.20
CA ALA A 63 -1.65 8.77 6.21
C ALA A 63 -0.37 8.87 7.06
N PHE A 64 0.77 9.19 6.44
CA PHE A 64 2.03 9.41 7.16
C PHE A 64 1.98 10.55 8.17
N ARG A 65 1.02 11.47 8.04
CA ARG A 65 0.82 12.56 9.00
C ARG A 65 0.05 12.12 10.25
N PHE A 66 -0.61 10.96 10.22
CA PHE A 66 -1.47 10.46 11.32
C PHE A 66 -0.89 9.26 12.07
N GLY A 67 0.10 8.56 11.50
CA GLY A 67 0.67 7.33 12.08
C GLY A 67 2.18 7.38 12.28
N LYS A 68 2.70 6.46 13.10
CA LYS A 68 4.14 6.28 13.31
C LYS A 68 4.76 5.66 12.06
N LEU A 69 5.77 6.32 11.49
CA LEU A 69 6.46 5.85 10.28
C LEU A 69 6.98 4.41 10.42
N SER A 70 7.42 4.02 11.63
CA SER A 70 7.89 2.66 11.94
C SER A 70 6.85 1.56 11.70
N VAL A 71 5.54 1.89 11.75
CA VAL A 71 4.43 0.94 11.56
C VAL A 71 3.88 1.06 10.14
N LEU A 72 3.84 2.27 9.60
CA LEU A 72 3.34 2.51 8.25
C LEU A 72 4.31 2.03 7.15
N HIS A 73 5.63 2.03 7.39
CA HIS A 73 6.62 1.52 6.42
C HIS A 73 6.44 0.03 6.10
N PRO A 74 6.34 -0.87 7.09
CA PRO A 74 6.04 -2.28 6.84
C PRO A 74 4.68 -2.48 6.16
N LEU A 75 3.70 -1.65 6.53
CA LEU A 75 2.36 -1.69 5.96
C LEU A 75 2.34 -1.25 4.49
N LEU A 76 3.24 -0.35 4.09
CA LEU A 76 3.42 0.02 2.69
C LEU A 76 3.90 -1.19 1.85
N SER A 77 4.79 -2.01 2.41
CA SER A 77 5.24 -3.25 1.76
C SER A 77 4.10 -4.26 1.58
N LEU A 78 3.08 -4.25 2.45
CA LEU A 78 1.84 -5.02 2.23
C LEU A 78 1.06 -4.53 1.00
N GLY A 79 1.24 -3.28 0.57
CA GLY A 79 0.69 -2.79 -0.69
C GLY A 79 1.10 -3.63 -1.90
N TYR A 80 2.34 -4.14 -1.91
CA TYR A 80 2.82 -5.03 -2.96
C TYR A 80 2.07 -6.37 -2.97
N VAL A 81 1.66 -6.86 -1.79
CA VAL A 81 0.83 -8.06 -1.66
C VAL A 81 -0.53 -7.85 -2.32
N PHE A 82 -1.17 -6.71 -2.09
CA PHE A 82 -2.44 -6.35 -2.73
C PHE A 82 -2.30 -6.27 -4.25
N ALA A 83 -1.24 -5.63 -4.75
CA ALA A 83 -0.95 -5.55 -6.18
C ALA A 83 -0.74 -6.94 -6.81
N LEU A 84 -0.01 -7.84 -6.13
CA LEU A 84 0.19 -9.23 -6.57
C LEU A 84 -1.12 -10.01 -6.62
N ILE A 85 -1.95 -9.93 -5.59
CA ILE A 85 -3.25 -10.62 -5.53
C ILE A 85 -4.18 -10.12 -6.64
N MET A 86 -4.27 -8.80 -6.83
CA MET A 86 -5.08 -8.19 -7.87
C MET A 86 -4.58 -8.59 -9.27
N GLY A 87 -3.27 -8.60 -9.50
CA GLY A 87 -2.68 -9.08 -10.76
C GLY A 87 -2.96 -10.55 -11.01
N ALA A 88 -2.84 -11.40 -9.99
CA ALA A 88 -3.13 -12.84 -10.10
C ALA A 88 -4.59 -13.11 -10.48
N ILE A 89 -5.55 -12.41 -9.86
CA ILE A 89 -6.99 -12.66 -10.08
C ILE A 89 -7.47 -12.03 -11.40
N LEU A 90 -7.05 -10.80 -11.72
CA LEU A 90 -7.58 -10.08 -12.89
C LEU A 90 -6.83 -10.36 -14.19
N LEU A 91 -5.54 -10.71 -14.11
CA LEU A 91 -4.66 -10.94 -15.26
C LEU A 91 -4.29 -12.42 -15.45
N ASP A 92 -4.77 -13.31 -14.57
CA ASP A 92 -4.44 -14.75 -14.52
C ASP A 92 -2.94 -15.02 -14.59
N GLU A 93 -2.16 -14.15 -13.95
CA GLU A 93 -0.71 -14.18 -14.05
C GLU A 93 -0.15 -15.39 -13.29
N HIS A 94 0.78 -16.12 -13.91
CA HIS A 94 1.38 -17.29 -13.29
C HIS A 94 2.35 -16.86 -12.18
N ILE A 95 1.82 -16.70 -10.96
CA ILE A 95 2.59 -16.32 -9.77
C ILE A 95 3.54 -17.45 -9.40
N SER A 96 4.84 -17.26 -9.65
CA SER A 96 5.86 -18.22 -9.23
C SER A 96 5.89 -18.40 -7.70
N ALA A 97 6.26 -19.59 -7.24
CA ALA A 97 6.39 -19.92 -5.81
C ALA A 97 7.31 -18.96 -5.04
N THR A 98 8.31 -18.38 -5.71
CA THR A 98 9.20 -17.34 -5.15
C THR A 98 8.46 -16.05 -4.79
N HIS A 99 7.47 -15.62 -5.59
CA HIS A 99 6.66 -14.45 -5.26
C HIS A 99 5.81 -14.74 -4.02
N ILE A 100 5.17 -15.90 -3.95
CA ILE A 100 4.36 -16.31 -2.80
C ILE A 100 5.20 -16.35 -1.51
N LEU A 101 6.41 -16.93 -1.57
CA LEU A 101 7.30 -17.01 -0.41
C LEU A 101 7.77 -15.61 0.03
N GLY A 102 8.12 -14.74 -0.92
CA GLY A 102 8.51 -13.35 -0.63
C GLY A 102 7.36 -12.54 -0.02
N THR A 103 6.15 -12.66 -0.57
CA THR A 103 4.93 -12.06 -0.06
C THR A 103 4.62 -12.54 1.36
N ALA A 104 4.72 -13.86 1.62
CA ALA A 104 4.52 -14.42 2.95
C ALA A 104 5.53 -13.87 3.96
N LEU A 105 6.80 -13.72 3.57
CA LEU A 105 7.84 -13.13 4.41
C LEU A 105 7.54 -11.65 4.74
N ILE A 106 7.07 -10.87 3.76
CA ILE A 106 6.65 -9.47 3.98
C ILE A 106 5.48 -9.41 4.96
N ILE A 107 4.48 -10.29 4.81
CA ILE A 107 3.31 -10.35 5.71
C ILE A 107 3.76 -10.68 7.14
N VAL A 108 4.61 -11.70 7.32
CA VAL A 108 5.14 -12.08 8.63
C VAL A 108 5.94 -10.93 9.26
N GLY A 109 6.80 -10.27 8.48
CA GLY A 109 7.55 -9.09 8.95
C GLY A 109 6.63 -7.94 9.37
N ALA A 110 5.54 -7.70 8.63
CA ALA A 110 4.56 -6.68 8.97
C ALA A 110 3.79 -7.02 10.25
N ILE A 111 3.38 -8.29 10.45
CA ILE A 111 2.70 -8.75 11.67
C ILE A 111 3.63 -8.64 12.88
N LEU A 112 4.90 -9.01 12.76
CA LEU A 112 5.88 -8.88 13.85
C LEU A 112 6.06 -7.43 14.32
N ILE A 113 6.05 -6.48 13.39
CA ILE A 113 6.19 -5.05 13.73
C ILE A 113 4.88 -4.50 14.31
N GLY A 114 3.74 -4.78 13.69
CA GLY A 114 2.43 -4.30 14.16
C GLY A 114 1.88 -5.02 15.40
N GLY A 115 2.42 -6.19 15.76
CA GLY A 115 2.06 -6.94 16.97
C GLY A 115 2.92 -6.59 18.18
N GLY A 116 4.01 -5.84 18.00
CA GLY A 116 4.90 -5.40 19.08
C GLY A 116 4.44 -4.12 19.80
N GLU A 117 3.36 -3.48 19.35
CA GLU A 117 2.82 -2.24 19.91
C GLU A 117 1.69 -2.46 20.94
N ASN A 118 1.67 -3.62 21.59
CA ASN A 118 0.74 -3.95 22.68
C ASN A 118 1.22 -3.41 24.03
#